data_AF-A0A954F9B0-F1
#
_entry.id   AF-A0A954F9B0-F1
#
_cell.length_a   1.000
_cell.length_b   1.000
_cell.length_c   1.000
_cell.angle_alpha   90.00
_cell.angle_beta   90.00
_cell.angle_gamma   90.00
#
_symmetry.space_group_name_H-M   'P 1'
#
loop_
_entity.id
_entity.type
_entity.pdbx_description
1 polymer ?
#
loop_
_entity_poly.entity_id
_entity_poly.type
_entity_poly.pdbx_seq_one_letter_code
_entity_poly.pdbx_strand_id
1 'polypeptide(L)'
;VACIGAPVMLSGLRERGIRVDGCVVGEPTSMKPVVAHKGLNAWRCRVHGKAAHSSLTPRGCNAVEHAARLICAIRDLAETWRAEGPFDEAYDVPYSTITTNMIHGGIAMNTIADACEFTYEFRNLPVLSPAEIQARISAYIQGELLPRMRSEFPGASVELENLATAPGLDA
;
A
#
# COMPACT_ATOMS: atom_id res chain seq x y z
N VAL A 1 11.49 11.68 -1.75
CA VAL A 1 11.41 12.78 -0.76
C VAL A 1 9.95 13.06 -0.53
N ALA A 2 9.44 12.85 0.70
CA ALA A 2 8.04 13.07 1.05
C ALA A 2 7.79 14.52 1.50
N CYS A 3 6.53 14.96 1.51
CA CYS A 3 6.08 16.30 1.87
C CYS A 3 6.08 16.54 3.41
N ILE A 4 7.23 16.33 4.05
CA ILE A 4 7.39 16.51 5.52
C ILE A 4 7.39 17.98 5.95
N GLY A 5 7.70 18.90 5.04
CA GLY A 5 7.78 20.34 5.35
C GLY A 5 6.42 21.03 5.51
N ALA A 6 5.39 20.61 4.77
CA ALA A 6 4.10 21.29 4.80
C ALA A 6 3.40 21.20 6.18
N PRO A 7 3.35 20.04 6.86
CA PRO A 7 2.81 19.97 8.22
C PRO A 7 3.56 20.88 9.21
N VAL A 8 4.89 20.93 9.12
CA VAL A 8 5.73 21.78 10.00
C VAL A 8 5.41 23.27 9.77
N MET A 9 5.32 23.69 8.50
CA MET A 9 4.95 25.06 8.15
C MET A 9 3.54 25.40 8.67
N LEU A 10 2.56 24.51 8.48
CA LEU A 10 1.19 24.73 8.94
C LEU A 10 1.11 24.86 10.47
N SER A 11 1.85 24.05 11.22
CA SER A 11 1.96 24.18 12.68
C SER A 11 2.55 25.53 13.08
N GLY A 12 3.66 25.95 12.45
CA GLY A 12 4.27 27.25 12.75
C GLY A 12 3.38 28.45 12.42
N LEU A 13 2.58 28.38 11.35
CA LEU A 13 1.60 29.42 11.03
C LEU A 13 0.50 29.52 12.10
N ARG A 14 0.00 28.36 12.58
CA ARG A 14 -1.00 28.28 13.64
C ARG A 14 -0.48 28.85 14.96
N GLU A 15 0.74 28.50 15.35
CA GLU A 15 1.39 29.00 16.58
C GLU A 15 1.55 30.53 16.56
N ARG A 16 1.73 31.11 15.38
CA ARG A 16 1.85 32.56 15.16
C ARG A 16 0.50 33.27 15.01
N GLY A 17 -0.62 32.56 15.09
CA GLY A 17 -1.96 33.11 14.92
C GLY A 17 -2.28 33.57 13.50
N ILE A 18 -1.52 33.11 12.50
CA ILE A 18 -1.72 33.48 11.10
C ILE A 18 -2.85 32.61 10.51
N ARG A 19 -3.94 33.25 10.06
CA ARG A 19 -4.97 32.59 9.26
C ARG A 19 -4.63 32.67 7.78
N VAL A 20 -4.89 31.58 7.07
CA VAL A 20 -4.68 31.46 5.62
C VAL A 20 -6.02 31.12 4.99
N ASP A 21 -6.47 31.94 4.04
CA ASP A 21 -7.75 31.74 3.34
C ASP A 21 -7.61 30.79 2.14
N GLY A 22 -6.40 30.60 1.62
CA GLY A 22 -6.13 29.70 0.49
C GLY A 22 -4.64 29.52 0.22
N CYS A 23 -4.31 28.54 -0.62
CA CYS A 23 -2.93 28.25 -1.04
C CYS A 23 -2.92 27.92 -2.54
N VAL A 24 -1.91 28.41 -3.25
CA VAL A 24 -1.58 27.98 -4.61
C VAL A 24 -0.27 27.22 -4.56
N VAL A 25 -0.30 25.94 -4.90
CA VAL A 25 0.89 25.08 -4.94
C VAL A 25 1.41 25.05 -6.38
N GLY A 26 2.65 25.50 -6.58
CA GLY A 26 3.28 25.63 -7.90
C GLY A 26 3.77 24.31 -8.50
N GLU A 27 2.96 23.27 -8.48
CA GLU A 27 3.26 21.99 -9.13
C GLU A 27 3.29 22.15 -10.67
N PRO A 28 4.02 21.29 -11.40
CA PRO A 28 4.16 21.40 -12.86
C PRO A 28 2.88 20.95 -13.59
N THR A 29 1.82 21.75 -13.52
CA THR A 29 0.51 21.46 -14.13
C THR A 29 0.35 22.01 -15.55
N SER A 30 1.46 22.41 -16.18
CA SER A 30 1.44 23.08 -17.49
C SER A 30 0.52 24.31 -17.53
N MET A 31 0.54 25.11 -16.44
CA MET A 31 -0.29 26.31 -16.25
C MET A 31 -1.80 26.05 -16.19
N LYS A 32 -2.23 24.80 -15.97
CA LYS A 32 -3.63 24.45 -15.77
C LYS A 32 -3.95 24.39 -14.27
N PRO A 33 -5.04 25.01 -13.80
CA PRO A 33 -5.49 24.83 -12.43
C PRO A 33 -5.83 23.36 -12.17
N VAL A 34 -5.30 22.81 -11.08
CA VAL A 34 -5.69 21.50 -10.53
C VAL A 34 -6.31 21.78 -9.17
N VAL A 35 -7.59 21.48 -9.04
CA VAL A 35 -8.39 21.79 -7.84
C VAL A 35 -8.68 20.55 -6.98
N ALA A 36 -8.29 19.36 -7.44
CA ALA A 36 -8.49 18.10 -6.75
C ALA A 36 -7.33 17.14 -7.00
N HIS A 37 -7.06 16.24 -6.05
CA HIS A 37 -6.10 15.15 -6.22
C HIS A 37 -6.45 13.96 -5.33
N LYS A 38 -6.13 12.76 -5.79
CA LYS A 38 -6.30 11.53 -5.01
C LYS A 38 -5.38 11.53 -3.79
N GLY A 39 -5.76 10.74 -2.78
CA GLY A 39 -4.87 10.40 -1.69
C GLY A 39 -3.64 9.63 -2.18
N LEU A 40 -2.62 9.54 -1.34
CA LEU A 40 -1.45 8.69 -1.54
C LEU A 40 -1.25 7.87 -0.28
N ASN A 41 -1.04 6.56 -0.43
CA ASN A 41 -0.72 5.67 0.67
C ASN A 41 0.28 4.63 0.18
N ALA A 42 1.46 4.56 0.79
CA ALA A 42 2.52 3.63 0.45
C ALA A 42 2.85 2.74 1.64
N TRP A 43 2.95 1.44 1.39
CA TRP A 43 3.14 0.42 2.40
C TRP A 43 4.23 -0.56 1.97
N ARG A 44 5.05 -0.96 2.93
CA ARG A 44 5.95 -2.09 2.80
C ARG A 44 5.36 -3.27 3.54
N CYS A 45 5.37 -4.43 2.88
CA CYS A 45 4.97 -5.70 3.44
C CYS A 45 6.18 -6.63 3.54
N ARG A 46 6.42 -7.21 4.71
CA ARG A 46 7.43 -8.24 4.93
C ARG A 46 6.74 -9.54 5.31
N VAL A 47 7.00 -10.58 4.55
CA VAL A 47 6.47 -11.93 4.74
C VAL A 47 7.61 -12.80 5.25
N HIS A 48 7.42 -13.41 6.42
CA HIS A 48 8.40 -14.28 7.07
C HIS A 48 7.87 -15.70 7.14
N GLY A 49 8.61 -16.61 6.51
CA GLY A 49 8.36 -18.04 6.47
C GLY A 49 9.51 -18.82 7.10
N LYS A 50 9.90 -19.93 6.47
CA LYS A 50 10.94 -20.83 6.99
C LYS A 50 11.75 -21.46 5.86
N ALA A 51 13.07 -21.29 5.94
CA ALA A 51 13.99 -21.88 4.99
C ALA A 51 14.08 -23.40 5.14
N ALA A 52 14.23 -24.07 4.02
CA ALA A 52 14.65 -25.47 3.92
C ALA A 52 15.27 -25.70 2.53
N HIS A 53 15.91 -26.85 2.32
CA HIS A 53 16.31 -27.25 0.97
C HIS A 53 15.06 -27.37 0.08
N SER A 54 15.15 -26.96 -1.18
CA SER A 54 13.99 -26.96 -2.09
C SER A 54 13.39 -28.34 -2.36
N SER A 55 14.11 -29.43 -2.07
CA SER A 55 13.58 -30.81 -2.13
C SER A 55 12.81 -31.23 -0.87
N LEU A 56 12.80 -30.41 0.17
CA LEU A 56 12.14 -30.66 1.46
C LEU A 56 11.00 -29.67 1.67
N THR A 57 10.21 -29.41 0.62
CA THR A 57 9.12 -28.41 0.65
C THR A 57 8.18 -28.50 1.86
N PRO A 58 7.76 -29.69 2.35
CA PRO A 58 6.90 -29.76 3.53
C PRO A 58 7.57 -29.35 4.85
N ARG A 59 8.90 -29.10 4.86
CA ARG A 59 9.65 -28.66 6.05
C ARG A 59 9.88 -27.15 6.11
N GLY A 60 9.57 -26.43 5.03
CA GLY A 60 9.69 -24.98 4.94
C GLY A 60 8.32 -24.29 4.82
N CYS A 61 8.36 -22.98 4.74
CA CYS A 61 7.21 -22.12 4.44
C CYS A 61 7.71 -21.03 3.50
N ASN A 62 7.27 -21.05 2.24
CA ASN A 62 7.87 -20.24 1.18
C ASN A 62 7.33 -18.80 1.21
N ALA A 63 8.11 -17.88 1.76
CA ALA A 63 7.72 -16.47 1.87
C ALA A 63 7.43 -15.81 0.52
N VAL A 64 8.14 -16.20 -0.56
CA VAL A 64 7.93 -15.64 -1.90
C VAL A 64 6.57 -16.06 -2.46
N GLU A 65 6.18 -17.33 -2.29
CA GLU A 65 4.89 -17.82 -2.78
C GLU A 65 3.72 -17.20 -2.00
N HIS A 66 3.85 -17.06 -0.68
CA HIS A 66 2.82 -16.40 0.13
C HIS A 66 2.75 -14.89 -0.15
N ALA A 67 3.87 -14.22 -0.40
CA ALA A 67 3.87 -12.83 -0.87
C ALA A 67 3.19 -12.70 -2.23
N ALA A 68 3.43 -13.61 -3.18
CA ALA A 68 2.76 -13.60 -4.48
C ALA A 68 1.23 -13.72 -4.35
N ARG A 69 0.74 -14.58 -3.45
CA ARG A 69 -0.71 -14.68 -3.16
C ARG A 69 -1.29 -13.37 -2.65
N LEU A 70 -0.59 -12.70 -1.74
CA LEU A 70 -1.01 -11.40 -1.22
C LEU A 70 -1.01 -10.32 -2.30
N ILE A 71 -0.01 -10.31 -3.18
CA ILE A 71 0.06 -9.38 -4.32
C ILE A 71 -1.12 -9.59 -5.27
N CYS A 72 -1.49 -10.85 -5.55
CA CYS A 72 -2.68 -11.14 -6.35
C CYS A 72 -3.96 -10.64 -5.66
N ALA A 73 -4.14 -10.89 -4.35
CA ALA A 73 -5.30 -10.39 -3.62
C ALA A 73 -5.40 -8.85 -3.63
N ILE A 74 -4.26 -8.17 -3.55
CA ILE A 74 -4.17 -6.71 -3.69
C ILE A 74 -4.59 -6.27 -5.12
N ARG A 75 -4.14 -7.00 -6.14
CA ARG A 75 -4.52 -6.73 -7.55
C ARG A 75 -6.01 -6.97 -7.78
N ASP A 76 -6.60 -7.98 -7.16
CA ASP A 76 -8.03 -8.28 -7.27
C ASP A 76 -8.88 -7.13 -6.68
N LEU A 77 -8.49 -6.60 -5.51
CA LEU A 77 -9.14 -5.43 -4.92
C LEU A 77 -9.12 -4.22 -5.86
N ALA A 78 -8.00 -4.01 -6.57
CA ALA A 78 -7.86 -2.95 -7.55
C ALA A 78 -8.80 -3.13 -8.76
N GLU A 79 -8.93 -4.37 -9.23
CA GLU A 79 -9.84 -4.70 -10.34
C GLU A 79 -11.30 -4.49 -9.95
N THR A 80 -11.69 -4.75 -8.69
CA THR A 80 -13.03 -4.40 -8.18
C THR A 80 -13.31 -2.91 -8.34
N TRP A 81 -12.39 -2.02 -7.94
CA TRP A 81 -12.61 -0.58 -8.11
C TRP A 81 -12.68 -0.15 -9.57
N ARG A 82 -11.90 -0.79 -10.44
CA ARG A 82 -11.94 -0.52 -11.88
C ARG A 82 -13.29 -0.93 -12.48
N ALA A 83 -13.87 -2.04 -12.02
CA ALA A 83 -15.10 -2.59 -12.57
C ALA A 83 -16.37 -1.96 -11.95
N GLU A 84 -16.34 -1.68 -10.64
CA GLU A 84 -17.54 -1.38 -9.84
C GLU A 84 -17.50 0.00 -9.16
N GLY A 85 -16.34 0.66 -9.16
CA GLY A 85 -16.17 1.98 -8.58
C GLY A 85 -15.89 1.98 -7.06
N PRO A 86 -16.14 3.10 -6.36
CA PRO A 86 -16.81 4.30 -6.85
C PRO A 86 -16.05 5.00 -7.99
N PHE A 87 -16.81 5.70 -8.84
CA PHE A 87 -16.31 6.47 -9.98
C PHE A 87 -16.51 7.98 -9.76
N ASP A 88 -15.53 8.78 -10.19
CA ASP A 88 -15.54 10.24 -10.18
C ASP A 88 -14.81 10.77 -11.42
N GLU A 89 -15.60 11.26 -12.39
CA GLU A 89 -15.13 11.76 -13.69
C GLU A 89 -14.36 13.09 -13.58
N ALA A 90 -14.27 13.71 -12.40
CA ALA A 90 -13.41 14.88 -12.19
C ALA A 90 -11.91 14.52 -12.21
N TYR A 91 -11.56 13.23 -12.14
CA TYR A 91 -10.19 12.73 -12.17
C TYR A 91 -9.88 12.00 -13.49
N ASP A 92 -8.68 12.19 -14.05
CA ASP A 92 -8.23 11.51 -15.29
C ASP A 92 -8.37 9.98 -15.25
N VAL A 93 -8.19 9.39 -14.07
CA VAL A 93 -8.55 8.00 -13.78
C VAL A 93 -9.72 8.06 -12.80
N PRO A 94 -10.94 7.67 -13.19
CA PRO A 94 -12.12 8.00 -12.39
C PRO A 94 -12.31 7.11 -11.16
N TYR A 95 -11.40 6.18 -10.84
CA TYR A 95 -11.53 5.26 -9.69
C TYR A 95 -10.22 5.17 -8.90
N SER A 96 -10.28 4.59 -7.70
CA SER A 96 -9.09 4.37 -6.88
C SER A 96 -8.16 3.33 -7.50
N THR A 97 -6.84 3.52 -7.43
CA THR A 97 -5.86 2.59 -7.98
C THR A 97 -4.95 2.04 -6.89
N ILE A 98 -4.43 0.82 -7.07
CA ILE A 98 -3.38 0.23 -6.22
C ILE A 98 -2.42 -0.55 -7.10
N THR A 99 -1.14 -0.49 -6.79
CA THR A 99 -0.07 -1.15 -7.55
C THR A 99 1.02 -1.66 -6.61
N THR A 100 1.64 -2.78 -6.98
CA THR A 100 2.85 -3.31 -6.32
C THR A 100 4.04 -3.04 -7.24
N ASN A 101 5.01 -2.27 -6.77
CA ASN A 101 6.06 -1.71 -7.63
C ASN A 101 7.45 -2.31 -7.35
N MET A 102 7.67 -2.91 -6.18
CA MET A 102 8.95 -3.52 -5.79
C MET A 102 8.71 -4.84 -5.07
N ILE A 103 9.53 -5.86 -5.35
CA ILE A 103 9.52 -7.16 -4.67
C ILE A 103 10.93 -7.75 -4.62
N HIS A 104 11.32 -8.27 -3.47
CA HIS A 104 12.61 -8.94 -3.23
C HIS A 104 12.42 -10.11 -2.26
N GLY A 105 12.91 -11.31 -2.60
CA GLY A 105 12.81 -12.45 -1.71
C GLY A 105 13.63 -13.66 -2.16
N GLY A 106 14.00 -14.50 -1.20
CA GLY A 106 14.89 -15.65 -1.41
C GLY A 106 16.36 -15.27 -1.56
N ILE A 107 17.22 -16.27 -1.43
CA ILE A 107 18.69 -16.10 -1.48
C ILE A 107 19.37 -17.06 -2.47
N ALA A 108 18.71 -18.16 -2.85
CA ALA A 108 19.24 -19.16 -3.77
C ALA A 108 18.10 -20.00 -4.36
N MET A 109 18.28 -20.51 -5.59
CA MET A 109 17.25 -21.30 -6.30
C MET A 109 16.91 -22.65 -5.63
N ASN A 110 17.83 -23.20 -4.83
CA ASN A 110 17.68 -24.50 -4.17
C ASN A 110 17.34 -24.36 -2.67
N THR A 111 16.94 -23.16 -2.24
CA THR A 111 16.54 -22.88 -0.85
C THR A 111 15.16 -22.24 -0.86
N ILE A 112 14.24 -22.79 -0.06
CA ILE A 112 12.93 -22.18 0.17
C ILE A 112 13.15 -20.83 0.83
N ALA A 113 12.53 -19.77 0.30
CA ALA A 113 12.69 -18.43 0.83
C ALA A 113 12.02 -18.31 2.21
N ASP A 114 12.78 -17.90 3.22
CA ASP A 114 12.27 -17.56 4.55
C ASP A 114 11.81 -16.11 4.65
N ALA A 115 12.21 -15.23 3.73
CA ALA A 115 11.80 -13.84 3.71
C ALA A 115 11.46 -13.36 2.28
N CYS A 116 10.44 -12.53 2.20
CA CYS A 116 10.08 -11.77 1.02
C CYS A 116 9.54 -10.39 1.45
N GLU A 117 10.02 -9.33 0.83
CA GLU A 117 9.56 -7.96 1.03
C GLU A 117 9.00 -7.41 -0.29
N PHE A 118 7.87 -6.73 -0.23
CA PHE A 118 7.34 -5.98 -1.36
C PHE A 118 6.74 -4.64 -0.92
N THR A 119 6.68 -3.70 -1.85
CA THR A 119 6.08 -2.38 -1.62
C THR A 119 4.91 -2.17 -2.57
N TYR A 120 3.78 -1.74 -2.01
CA TYR A 120 2.60 -1.34 -2.76
C TYR A 120 2.18 0.07 -2.39
N GLU A 121 1.58 0.78 -3.34
CA GLU A 121 0.92 2.06 -3.07
C GLU A 121 -0.47 2.09 -3.68
N PHE A 122 -1.36 2.87 -3.06
CA PHE A 122 -2.67 3.15 -3.60
C PHE A 122 -2.99 4.64 -3.63
N ARG A 123 -3.71 5.02 -4.69
CA ARG A 123 -4.29 6.34 -4.88
C ARG A 123 -5.79 6.23 -4.74
N ASN A 124 -6.32 6.64 -3.59
CA ASN A 124 -7.75 6.56 -3.32
C ASN A 124 -8.45 7.88 -3.70
N LEU A 125 -9.66 7.76 -4.24
CA LEU A 125 -10.59 8.88 -4.29
C LEU A 125 -10.92 9.36 -2.86
N PRO A 126 -11.23 10.66 -2.65
CA PRO A 126 -11.55 11.20 -1.32
C PRO A 126 -12.69 10.47 -0.60
N VAL A 127 -13.68 9.96 -1.35
CA VAL A 127 -14.81 9.18 -0.82
C VAL A 127 -14.40 7.84 -0.19
N LEU A 128 -13.27 7.26 -0.59
CA LEU A 128 -12.79 6.01 -0.03
C LEU A 128 -11.77 6.27 1.09
N SER A 129 -12.05 5.76 2.28
CA SER A 129 -11.15 5.88 3.43
C SER A 129 -9.89 5.01 3.23
N PRO A 130 -8.68 5.60 3.30
CA PRO A 130 -7.44 4.82 3.28
C PRO A 130 -7.37 3.75 4.36
N ALA A 131 -7.94 4.03 5.54
CA ALA A 131 -7.95 3.10 6.66
C ALA A 131 -8.82 1.87 6.37
N GLU A 132 -9.96 2.05 5.70
CA GLU A 132 -10.85 0.94 5.33
C GLU A 132 -10.23 0.07 4.23
N ILE A 133 -9.57 0.69 3.25
CA ILE A 133 -8.80 -0.02 2.22
C ILE A 133 -7.74 -0.89 2.88
N GLN A 134 -6.96 -0.31 3.79
CA GLN A 134 -5.91 -1.03 4.51
C GLN A 134 -6.47 -2.14 5.41
N ALA A 135 -7.65 -1.92 6.00
CA ALA A 135 -8.32 -2.92 6.82
C ALA A 135 -8.74 -4.14 5.99
N ARG A 136 -9.16 -3.97 4.72
CA ARG A 136 -9.46 -5.10 3.83
C ARG A 136 -8.23 -5.96 3.54
N ILE A 137 -7.09 -5.32 3.26
CA ILE A 137 -5.81 -6.04 3.06
C ILE A 137 -5.40 -6.78 4.34
N SER A 138 -5.52 -6.11 5.49
CA SER A 138 -5.24 -6.70 6.79
C SER A 138 -6.17 -7.89 7.09
N ALA A 139 -7.44 -7.81 6.72
CA ALA A 139 -8.42 -8.88 6.90
C ALA A 139 -8.05 -10.12 6.07
N TYR A 140 -7.64 -9.95 4.82
CA TYR A 140 -7.14 -11.07 4.00
C TYR A 140 -5.89 -11.72 4.62
N ILE A 141 -4.95 -10.90 5.10
CA ILE A 141 -3.73 -11.39 5.76
C ILE A 141 -4.08 -12.23 6.98
N GLN A 142 -4.95 -11.74 7.87
CA GLN A 142 -5.30 -12.43 9.11
C GLN A 142 -6.25 -13.62 8.91
N GLY A 143 -7.20 -13.50 7.97
CA GLY A 143 -8.25 -14.49 7.75
C GLY A 143 -7.84 -15.64 6.83
N GLU A 144 -6.92 -15.40 5.89
CA GLU A 144 -6.56 -16.40 4.88
C GLU A 144 -5.07 -16.70 4.84
N LEU A 145 -4.23 -15.67 4.70
CA LEU A 145 -2.81 -15.85 4.41
C LEU A 145 -2.05 -16.43 5.62
N LEU A 146 -2.14 -15.77 6.78
CA LEU A 146 -1.44 -16.19 8.00
C LEU A 146 -1.87 -17.57 8.49
N PRO A 147 -3.16 -17.95 8.51
CA PRO A 147 -3.57 -19.30 8.87
C PRO A 147 -2.92 -20.37 7.96
N ARG A 148 -2.87 -20.12 6.64
CA ARG A 148 -2.22 -21.03 5.68
C ARG A 148 -0.72 -21.14 5.97
N MET A 149 -0.03 -20.01 6.11
CA MET A 149 1.41 -19.99 6.45
C MET A 149 1.70 -20.70 7.77
N ARG A 150 0.87 -20.47 8.80
CA ARG A 150 1.05 -21.07 10.13
C ARG A 150 0.79 -22.57 10.17
N SER A 151 0.01 -23.10 9.22
CA SER A 151 -0.14 -24.54 9.06
C SER A 151 1.15 -25.22 8.54
N GLU A 152 1.98 -24.49 7.79
CA GLU A 152 3.29 -24.94 7.31
C GLU A 152 4.39 -24.67 8.35
N PHE A 153 4.36 -23.49 8.97
CA PHE A 153 5.32 -23.05 9.98
C PHE A 153 4.66 -22.16 11.04
N PRO A 154 4.50 -22.63 12.30
CA PRO A 154 3.83 -21.87 13.35
C PRO A 154 4.43 -20.49 13.65
N GLY A 155 5.73 -20.28 13.37
CA GLY A 155 6.41 -19.00 13.55
C GLY A 155 6.25 -18.02 12.39
N ALA A 156 5.47 -18.34 11.37
CA ALA A 156 5.25 -17.45 10.24
C ALA A 156 4.56 -16.14 10.65
N SER A 157 5.00 -15.04 10.04
CA SER A 157 4.50 -13.69 10.30
C SER A 157 4.43 -12.85 9.03
N VAL A 158 3.60 -11.81 9.09
CA VAL A 158 3.47 -10.78 8.05
C VAL A 158 3.47 -9.43 8.77
N GLU A 159 4.35 -8.54 8.34
CA GLU A 159 4.51 -7.20 8.90
C GLU A 159 4.15 -6.16 7.85
N LEU A 160 3.45 -5.11 8.28
CA LEU A 160 3.06 -3.98 7.44
C LEU A 160 3.63 -2.70 8.03
N GLU A 161 4.37 -1.95 7.23
CA GLU A 161 4.98 -0.67 7.58
C GLU A 161 4.41 0.41 6.66
N ASN A 162 3.80 1.46 7.25
CA ASN A 162 3.36 2.62 6.49
C ASN A 162 4.59 3.49 6.17
N LEU A 163 4.86 3.69 4.89
CA LEU A 163 5.98 4.50 4.40
C LEU A 163 5.60 5.96 4.18
N ALA A 164 4.38 6.20 3.71
CA ALA A 164 3.87 7.54 3.44
C ALA A 164 2.34 7.54 3.34
N THR A 165 1.73 8.61 3.84
CA THR A 165 0.31 8.91 3.64
C THR A 165 0.14 10.41 3.34
N ALA A 166 -0.73 10.72 2.37
CA ALA A 166 -1.22 12.06 2.11
C ALA A 166 -2.74 12.00 1.85
N PRO A 167 -3.53 12.94 2.40
CA PRO A 167 -4.97 13.00 2.15
C PRO A 167 -5.27 13.32 0.68
N GLY A 168 -6.44 12.95 0.19
CA GLY A 168 -6.97 13.49 -1.05
C GLY A 168 -7.53 14.90 -0.84
N LEU A 169 -7.62 15.67 -1.93
CA LEU A 169 -8.32 16.94 -2.00
C LEU A 169 -9.46 16.80 -3.00
N ASP A 170 -10.67 17.15 -2.57
CA ASP A 170 -11.85 17.19 -3.44
C ASP A 170 -12.13 18.62 -3.90
N ALA A 171 -12.78 18.76 -5.06
CA ALA A 171 -13.06 20.05 -5.71
C ALA A 171 -14.24 20.81 -5.08
#